data_AF-A0A3A9WQB2-F1
#
_entry.id   AF-A0A3A9WQB2-F1
#
_cell.length_a   1.000
_cell.length_b   1.000
_cell.length_c   1.000
_cell.angle_alpha   90.00
_cell.angle_beta   90.00
_cell.angle_gamma   90.00
#
_symmetry.space_group_name_H-M   'P 1'
#
loop_
_entity.id
_entity.type
_entity.pdbx_description
1 polymer ?
#
loop_
_entity_poly.entity_id
_entity_poly.type
_entity_poly.pdbx_seq_one_letter_code
_entity_poly.pdbx_strand_id
1 'polypeptide(L)'
;MLAIGVVVLGYRDLPPWTPSGFETYLLPSIALAYLVIGALRHELDGPRVVAVETAGVVLFGGITALALAVDPAVGQYLVAAGLAGHALWDLAHLRTGRVVPHAFAEFCVVFDLLVAAALIAAAV
;
A
#
# COMPACT_ATOMS: atom_id res chain seq x y z
N MET A 1 -20.32 2.34 -5.31
CA MET A 1 -20.79 3.58 -4.63
C MET A 1 -21.07 3.36 -3.15
N LEU A 2 -21.75 2.28 -2.73
CA LEU A 2 -22.00 2.01 -1.31
C LEU A 2 -20.71 1.81 -0.47
N ALA A 3 -19.75 1.02 -0.95
CA ALA A 3 -18.47 0.81 -0.25
C ALA A 3 -17.61 2.08 -0.15
N ILE A 4 -17.52 2.85 -1.25
CA ILE A 4 -16.81 4.14 -1.26
C ILE A 4 -17.51 5.12 -0.31
N GLY A 5 -18.85 5.14 -0.28
CA GLY A 5 -19.62 5.95 0.66
C GLY A 5 -19.37 5.59 2.12
N VAL A 6 -19.29 4.29 2.46
CA VAL A 6 -18.96 3.82 3.82
C VAL A 6 -17.53 4.18 4.21
N VAL A 7 -16.56 4.05 3.30
CA VAL A 7 -15.17 4.46 3.55
C VAL A 7 -15.08 5.98 3.76
N VAL A 8 -15.68 6.77 2.87
CA VAL A 8 -15.70 8.24 2.96
C VAL A 8 -16.45 8.73 4.19
N LEU A 9 -17.55 8.09 4.58
CA LEU A 9 -18.29 8.40 5.80
C LEU A 9 -17.51 8.00 7.05
N GLY A 10 -16.87 6.83 7.04
CA GLY A 10 -16.01 6.37 8.13
C GLY A 10 -14.83 7.31 8.37
N TYR A 11 -14.25 7.89 7.31
CA TYR A 11 -13.18 8.90 7.42
C TYR A 11 -13.59 10.16 8.18
N ARG A 12 -14.89 10.50 8.23
CA ARG A 12 -15.37 11.71 8.93
C ARG A 12 -15.39 11.56 10.45
N ASP A 13 -15.54 10.33 10.92
CA ASP A 13 -15.61 9.99 12.34
C ASP A 13 -14.28 9.41 12.87
N LEU A 14 -13.24 9.34 12.03
CA LEU A 14 -11.91 8.95 12.48
C LEU A 14 -11.35 10.02 13.41
N PRO A 15 -10.76 9.64 14.55
CA PRO A 15 -10.00 10.57 15.35
C PRO A 15 -8.90 11.22 14.50
N PRO A 16 -8.49 12.46 14.81
CA PRO A 16 -7.44 13.13 14.07
C PRO A 16 -6.22 12.23 13.94
N TRP A 17 -5.71 12.08 12.71
CA TRP A 17 -4.54 11.24 12.47
C TRP A 17 -3.38 11.70 13.35
N THR A 18 -2.78 10.75 14.08
CA THR A 18 -1.60 11.02 14.88
C THR A 18 -0.38 10.39 14.24
N PRO A 19 0.71 11.14 13.97
CA PRO A 19 1.90 10.61 13.31
C PRO A 19 2.51 9.40 14.03
N SER A 20 2.43 9.38 15.35
CA SER A 20 2.93 8.30 16.20
C SER A 20 1.86 7.29 16.63
N GLY A 21 0.65 7.38 16.06
CA GLY A 21 -0.45 6.47 16.37
C GLY A 21 -0.18 5.05 15.90
N PHE A 22 -0.84 4.09 16.55
CA PHE A 22 -0.75 2.68 16.18
C PHE A 22 -1.15 2.45 14.72
N GLU A 23 -2.14 3.18 14.24
CA GLU A 23 -2.64 3.18 12.87
C GLU A 23 -1.55 3.47 11.82
N THR A 24 -0.59 4.35 12.14
CA THR A 24 0.51 4.71 11.24
C THR A 24 1.52 3.57 11.07
N TYR A 25 1.79 2.84 12.15
CA TYR A 25 2.81 1.78 12.16
C TYR A 25 2.26 0.40 11.83
N LEU A 26 0.94 0.19 11.91
CA LEU A 26 0.33 -1.12 11.76
C LEU A 26 0.65 -1.79 10.41
N LEU A 27 0.30 -1.15 9.29
CA LEU A 27 0.51 -1.72 7.96
C LEU A 27 2.00 -1.87 7.60
N PRO A 28 2.87 -0.88 7.83
CA PRO A 28 4.31 -1.06 7.61
C PRO A 28 4.92 -2.19 8.45
N SER A 29 4.49 -2.35 9.70
CA SER A 29 4.98 -3.42 10.57
C SER A 29 4.56 -4.80 10.09
N ILE A 30 3.31 -4.94 9.63
CA ILE A 30 2.82 -6.20 9.03
C ILE A 30 3.56 -6.50 7.73
N ALA A 31 3.77 -5.50 6.87
CA ALA A 31 4.52 -5.66 5.63
C ALA A 31 5.96 -6.14 5.90
N LEU A 32 6.65 -5.52 6.87
CA LEU A 32 8.00 -5.94 7.26
C LEU A 32 8.02 -7.36 7.83
N ALA A 33 7.03 -7.72 8.66
CA ALA A 33 6.91 -9.07 9.18
C ALA A 33 6.74 -10.11 8.05
N TYR A 34 5.91 -9.84 7.04
CA TYR A 34 5.75 -10.74 5.90
C TYR A 34 7.00 -10.83 5.02
N LEU A 35 7.73 -9.72 4.82
CA LEU A 35 9.01 -9.75 4.13
C LEU A 35 10.00 -10.69 4.83
N VAL A 36 10.08 -10.60 6.17
CA VAL A 36 10.92 -11.50 6.98
C VAL A 36 10.45 -12.95 6.86
N ILE A 37 9.14 -13.21 6.93
CA ILE A 37 8.58 -14.56 6.77
C ILE A 37 8.89 -15.13 5.37
N GLY A 38 8.71 -14.35 4.31
CA GLY A 38 9.01 -14.75 2.93
C GLY A 38 10.51 -15.04 2.74
N ALA A 39 11.38 -14.24 3.36
CA ALA A 39 12.82 -14.50 3.39
C ALA A 39 13.15 -15.83 4.11
N LEU A 40 12.56 -16.07 5.28
CA LEU A 40 12.75 -17.30 6.06
C LEU A 40 12.20 -18.54 5.36
N ARG A 41 11.18 -18.39 4.50
CA ARG A 41 10.57 -19.47 3.71
C ARG A 41 11.27 -19.73 2.38
N HIS A 42 12.36 -19.02 2.08
CA HIS A 42 13.05 -19.10 0.79
C HIS A 42 12.16 -18.69 -0.40
N GLU A 43 11.12 -17.88 -0.16
CA GLU A 43 10.27 -17.35 -1.23
C GLU A 43 10.98 -16.22 -2.01
N LEU A 44 12.06 -15.67 -1.46
CA LEU A 44 12.97 -14.72 -2.08
C LEU A 44 14.13 -15.42 -2.84
N ASP A 45 13.91 -16.62 -3.34
CA ASP A 45 14.96 -17.41 -3.99
C ASP A 45 15.33 -16.87 -5.38
N GLY A 46 16.58 -16.41 -5.48
CA GLY A 46 17.24 -16.01 -6.71
C GLY A 46 17.40 -14.49 -6.85
N PRO A 47 18.50 -14.05 -7.48
CA PRO A 47 18.85 -12.63 -7.57
C PRO A 47 17.79 -11.78 -8.28
N ARG A 48 17.01 -12.40 -9.18
CA ARG A 48 15.92 -11.71 -9.89
C ARG A 48 14.75 -11.36 -8.96
N VAL A 49 14.35 -12.28 -8.06
CA VAL A 49 13.24 -12.02 -7.15
C VAL A 49 13.63 -10.92 -6.17
N VAL A 50 14.82 -11.03 -5.58
CA VAL A 50 15.38 -9.98 -4.70
C VAL A 50 15.45 -8.63 -5.40
N ALA A 51 15.91 -8.59 -6.66
CA ALA A 51 15.99 -7.34 -7.42
C ALA A 51 14.60 -6.72 -7.68
N VAL A 52 13.59 -7.55 -7.99
CA VAL A 52 12.21 -7.10 -8.22
C VAL A 52 11.59 -6.55 -6.93
N GLU A 53 11.71 -7.26 -5.81
CA GLU A 53 11.19 -6.78 -4.53
C GLU A 53 11.91 -5.52 -4.04
N THR A 54 13.24 -5.46 -4.22
CA THR A 54 14.02 -4.24 -3.90
C THR A 54 13.57 -3.08 -4.77
N ALA A 55 13.32 -3.30 -6.07
CA ALA A 55 12.79 -2.28 -6.96
C ALA A 55 11.39 -1.82 -6.52
N GLY A 56 10.53 -2.74 -6.06
CA GLY A 56 9.23 -2.41 -5.46
C GLY A 56 9.37 -1.48 -4.25
N VAL A 57 10.23 -1.85 -3.28
CA VAL A 57 10.50 -1.04 -2.08
C VAL A 57 10.99 0.37 -2.46
N VAL A 58 11.96 0.46 -3.37
CA VAL A 58 12.51 1.74 -3.82
C VAL A 58 11.45 2.57 -4.55
N LEU A 59 10.65 1.95 -5.42
CA LEU A 59 9.62 2.64 -6.18
C LEU A 59 8.52 3.20 -5.28
N PHE A 60 7.89 2.36 -4.48
CA PHE A 60 6.75 2.78 -3.63
C PHE A 60 7.20 3.64 -2.45
N GLY A 61 8.36 3.34 -1.86
CA GLY A 61 8.99 4.20 -0.86
C GLY A 61 9.35 5.57 -1.43
N GLY A 62 9.89 5.60 -2.65
CA GLY A 62 10.21 6.83 -3.38
C GLY A 62 8.97 7.68 -3.69
N ILE A 63 7.87 7.07 -4.14
CA ILE A 63 6.59 7.76 -4.35
C ILE A 63 6.09 8.39 -3.04
N THR A 64 6.16 7.64 -1.94
CA THR A 64 5.75 8.13 -0.62
C THR A 64 6.62 9.30 -0.16
N ALA A 65 7.95 9.19 -0.29
CA ALA A 65 8.86 10.26 0.06
C ALA A 65 8.67 11.51 -0.82
N LEU A 66 8.40 11.32 -2.12
CA LEU A 66 8.12 12.42 -3.04
C LEU A 66 6.82 13.14 -2.69
N ALA A 67 5.78 12.40 -2.30
CA ALA A 67 4.51 12.99 -1.88
C ALA A 67 4.67 13.95 -0.68
N LEU A 68 5.65 13.71 0.21
CA LEU A 68 5.98 14.59 1.33
C LEU A 68 6.75 15.85 0.91
N ALA A 69 7.36 15.86 -0.28
CA ALA A 69 8.23 16.92 -0.76
C ALA A 69 7.55 17.87 -1.77
N VAL A 70 6.33 17.55 -2.22
CA VAL A 70 5.57 18.35 -3.20
C VAL A 70 4.40 19.07 -2.54
N ASP A 71 3.73 19.92 -3.32
CA ASP A 71 2.48 20.55 -2.91
C ASP A 71 1.45 19.48 -2.45
N PRO A 72 0.70 19.72 -1.35
CA PRO A 72 -0.24 18.72 -0.80
C PRO A 72 -1.29 18.21 -1.80
N ALA A 73 -1.79 19.05 -2.71
CA ALA A 73 -2.76 18.62 -3.71
C ALA A 73 -2.12 17.64 -4.70
N VAL A 74 -0.88 17.91 -5.12
CA VAL A 74 -0.10 16.99 -5.97
C VAL A 74 0.27 15.72 -5.20
N GLY A 75 0.67 15.86 -3.94
CA GLY A 75 1.01 14.76 -3.04
C GLY A 75 -0.15 13.78 -2.86
N GLN A 76 -1.37 14.27 -2.72
CA GLN A 76 -2.58 13.45 -2.64
C GLN A 76 -2.77 12.56 -3.87
N TYR A 77 -2.59 13.11 -5.08
CA TYR A 77 -2.66 12.32 -6.31
C TYR A 77 -1.49 11.34 -6.46
N LEU A 78 -0.28 11.71 -5.99
CA LEU A 78 0.87 10.79 -5.96
C LEU A 78 0.63 9.60 -5.04
N VAL A 79 0.08 9.83 -3.85
CA VAL A 79 -0.28 8.75 -2.92
C VAL A 79 -1.36 7.85 -3.54
N ALA A 80 -2.39 8.43 -4.14
CA ALA A 80 -3.43 7.66 -4.82
C ALA A 80 -2.87 6.80 -5.97
N ALA A 81 -1.96 7.36 -6.78
CA ALA A 81 -1.28 6.63 -7.84
C ALA A 81 -0.35 5.53 -7.28
N GLY A 82 0.36 5.81 -6.19
CA GLY A 82 1.21 4.83 -5.50
C GLY A 82 0.42 3.63 -5.00
N LEU A 83 -0.71 3.86 -4.33
CA LEU A 83 -1.61 2.81 -3.86
C LEU A 83 -2.20 2.00 -5.03
N ALA A 84 -2.71 2.66 -6.08
CA ALA A 84 -3.21 1.95 -7.25
C ALA A 84 -2.13 1.11 -7.95
N GLY A 85 -0.90 1.63 -8.02
CA GLY A 85 0.26 0.89 -8.53
C GLY A 85 0.63 -0.30 -7.65
N HIS A 86 0.54 -0.16 -6.34
CA HIS A 86 0.78 -1.24 -5.37
C HIS A 86 -0.28 -2.34 -5.50
N ALA A 87 -1.56 -1.99 -5.67
CA ALA A 87 -2.60 -2.97 -5.97
C ALA A 87 -2.31 -3.78 -7.25
N LEU A 88 -1.78 -3.14 -8.29
CA LEU A 88 -1.37 -3.85 -9.52
C LEU A 88 -0.16 -4.78 -9.27
N TRP A 89 0.76 -4.37 -8.40
CA TRP A 89 1.90 -5.17 -7.95
C TRP A 89 1.43 -6.42 -7.19
N ASP A 90 0.48 -6.27 -6.27
CA ASP A 90 -0.09 -7.39 -5.51
C ASP A 90 -0.91 -8.33 -6.39
N LEU A 91 -1.63 -7.82 -7.40
CA LEU A 91 -2.28 -8.66 -8.41
C LEU A 91 -1.27 -9.52 -9.19
N ALA A 92 -0.06 -9.01 -9.44
CA ALA A 92 1.00 -9.82 -10.02
C ALA A 92 1.51 -10.91 -9.05
N HIS A 93 1.58 -10.61 -7.75
CA HIS A 93 1.92 -11.57 -6.70
C HIS A 93 0.86 -12.66 -6.54
N LEU A 94 -0.44 -12.31 -6.57
CA LEU A 94 -1.55 -13.27 -6.53
C LEU A 94 -1.47 -14.28 -7.69
N ARG A 95 -1.03 -13.83 -8.88
CA ARG A 95 -0.85 -14.72 -10.03
C ARG A 95 0.33 -15.69 -9.88
N THR A 96 1.36 -15.32 -9.11
CA THR A 96 2.55 -16.16 -8.92
C THR A 96 2.49 -17.00 -7.65
N GLY A 97 1.70 -16.59 -6.65
CA GLY A 97 1.53 -17.26 -5.37
C GLY A 97 2.79 -17.26 -4.51
N ARG A 98 3.61 -16.20 -4.60
CA ARG A 98 4.91 -16.08 -3.91
C ARG A 98 4.99 -14.79 -3.11
N VAL A 99 5.94 -14.72 -2.17
CA VAL A 99 6.40 -13.55 -1.40
C VAL A 99 5.41 -13.11 -0.32
N VAL A 100 4.11 -13.14 -0.60
CA VAL A 100 3.05 -12.65 0.28
C VAL A 100 1.88 -13.65 0.34
N PRO A 101 1.26 -13.86 1.52
CA PRO A 101 0.09 -14.73 1.62
C PRO A 101 -1.07 -14.22 0.74
N HIS A 102 -1.75 -15.14 0.08
CA HIS A 102 -2.85 -14.83 -0.85
C HIS A 102 -3.91 -13.90 -0.25
N ALA A 103 -4.43 -14.25 0.94
CA ALA A 103 -5.46 -13.44 1.60
C ALA A 103 -4.98 -12.03 1.96
N PHE A 104 -3.68 -11.85 2.24
CA PHE A 104 -3.12 -10.53 2.54
C PHE A 104 -3.02 -9.69 1.28
N ALA A 105 -2.53 -10.27 0.17
CA ALA A 105 -2.51 -9.57 -1.12
C ALA A 105 -3.92 -9.23 -1.63
N GLU A 106 -4.91 -10.12 -1.47
CA GLU A 106 -6.31 -9.80 -1.79
C GLU A 106 -6.84 -8.61 -0.98
N PHE A 107 -6.55 -8.60 0.32
CA PHE A 107 -6.92 -7.48 1.19
C PHE A 107 -6.25 -6.18 0.74
N CYS A 108 -4.94 -6.19 0.49
CA CYS A 108 -4.19 -5.01 0.04
C CYS A 108 -4.72 -4.48 -1.29
N VAL A 109 -5.01 -5.34 -2.26
CA VAL A 109 -5.60 -4.91 -3.54
C VAL A 109 -6.90 -4.15 -3.33
N VAL A 110 -7.82 -4.68 -2.50
CA VAL A 110 -9.10 -4.02 -2.23
C VAL A 110 -8.90 -2.73 -1.44
N PHE A 111 -8.07 -2.78 -0.40
CA PHE A 111 -7.78 -1.65 0.47
C PHE A 111 -7.15 -0.49 -0.32
N ASP A 112 -6.09 -0.75 -1.07
CA ASP A 112 -5.35 0.24 -1.84
C ASP A 112 -6.23 0.92 -2.90
N LEU A 113 -7.05 0.15 -3.61
CA LEU A 113 -7.96 0.71 -4.61
C LEU A 113 -9.07 1.56 -3.96
N LEU A 114 -9.59 1.15 -2.80
CA LEU A 114 -10.59 1.93 -2.07
C LEU A 114 -10.02 3.23 -1.53
N VAL A 115 -8.82 3.19 -0.93
CA VAL A 115 -8.14 4.38 -0.40
C VAL A 115 -7.72 5.30 -1.55
N ALA A 116 -7.16 4.78 -2.64
CA ALA A 116 -6.84 5.57 -3.83
C ALA A 116 -8.08 6.27 -4.40
N ALA A 117 -9.20 5.55 -4.53
CA ALA A 117 -10.46 6.12 -5.00
C ALA A 117 -11.01 7.18 -4.03
N ALA A 118 -10.89 6.97 -2.72
CA ALA A 118 -11.30 7.95 -1.71
C ALA A 118 -10.44 9.21 -1.76
N LEU A 119 -9.12 9.08 -1.92
CA LEU A 119 -8.22 10.22 -2.11
C LEU A 119 -8.56 11.00 -3.37
N ILE A 120 -8.83 10.33 -4.49
CA ILE A 120 -9.23 11.02 -5.72
C ILE A 120 -10.59 11.71 -5.54
N ALA A 121 -11.56 11.06 -4.89
CA ALA A 121 -12.90 11.61 -4.68
C ALA A 121 -12.93 12.77 -3.66
N ALA A 122 -12.01 12.77 -2.70
CA ALA A 122 -11.86 13.82 -1.70
C ALA A 122 -10.93 14.95 -2.16
N ALA A 123 -10.28 14.82 -3.32
CA ALA A 123 -9.50 15.91 -3.90
C ALA A 123 -10.45 17.01 -4.35
N VAL A 124 -10.24 18.23 -3.84
CA VAL A 124 -11.02 19.44 -4.12
C VAL A 124 -10.06 20.53 -4.60
#